data_AF-A0A8T6CYN0-F1
#
_entry.id   AF-A0A8T6CYN0-F1
#
_cell.length_a   1.000
_cell.length_b   1.000
_cell.length_c   1.000
_cell.angle_alpha   90.00
_cell.angle_beta   90.00
_cell.angle_gamma   90.00
#
_symmetry.space_group_name_H-M   'P 1'
#
loop_
_entity.id
_entity.type
_entity.pdbx_description
1 polymer ?
#
loop_
_entity_poly.entity_id
_entity_poly.type
_entity_poly.pdbx_seq_one_letter_code
_entity_poly.pdbx_strand_id
1 'polypeptide(L)'
;MPRNTKTITVSLQPEMSDRVDDVRRQQGRSRSEFVREALDRYLVECEWGELVQYGEQQAREQGIGPEDVARLVEEYRVEAQSSQT
;
A
#
# COMPACT_ATOMS: atom_id res chain seq x y z
N MET A 1 -26.19 8.77 -1.90
CA MET A 1 -25.09 9.52 -1.27
C MET A 1 -24.43 10.39 -2.33
N PRO A 2 -24.07 11.67 -2.06
CA PRO A 2 -23.41 12.49 -3.07
C PRO A 2 -22.06 11.87 -3.44
N ARG A 3 -21.72 11.88 -4.74
CA ARG A 3 -20.38 11.49 -5.23
C ARG A 3 -19.34 12.46 -4.66
N ASN A 4 -18.50 11.99 -3.74
CA ASN A 4 -17.39 12.77 -3.21
C ASN A 4 -16.16 12.62 -4.13
N THR A 5 -16.18 13.30 -5.28
CA THR A 5 -15.06 13.28 -6.24
C THR A 5 -14.60 14.70 -6.54
N LYS A 6 -13.30 14.97 -6.40
CA LYS A 6 -12.67 16.24 -6.78
C LYS A 6 -11.91 16.07 -8.10
N THR A 7 -12.14 16.96 -9.05
CA THR A 7 -11.41 16.97 -10.32
C THR A 7 -10.01 17.54 -10.12
N ILE A 8 -9.01 16.87 -10.71
CA ILE A 8 -7.64 17.36 -10.79
C ILE A 8 -7.25 17.53 -12.26
N THR A 9 -6.41 18.53 -12.53
CA THR A 9 -5.80 18.74 -13.86
C THR A 9 -4.32 18.53 -13.71
N VAL A 10 -3.76 17.62 -14.51
CA VAL A 10 -2.32 17.28 -14.49
C VAL A 10 -1.79 17.28 -15.92
N SER A 11 -0.57 17.78 -16.10
CA SER A 11 0.14 17.70 -17.37
C SER A 11 1.00 16.44 -17.39
N LEU A 12 0.95 15.67 -18.48
CA LEU A 12 1.78 14.50 -18.70
C LEU A 12 2.68 14.73 -19.91
N GLN A 13 3.83 14.06 -19.94
CA GLN A 13 4.65 14.00 -21.15
C GLN A 13 3.82 13.36 -22.29
N PRO A 14 3.90 13.85 -23.54
CA PRO A 14 3.11 13.34 -24.65
C PRO A 14 3.18 11.82 -24.81
N GLU A 15 4.40 11.28 -24.74
CA GLU A 15 4.66 9.84 -24.89
C GLU A 15 3.99 9.02 -23.78
N MET A 16 3.95 9.57 -22.55
CA MET A 16 3.28 8.93 -21.43
C MET A 16 1.76 8.98 -21.59
N SER A 17 1.22 10.10 -22.08
CA SER A 17 -0.21 10.23 -22.37
C SER A 17 -0.68 9.18 -23.38
N ASP A 18 0.07 9.00 -24.47
CA ASP A 18 -0.24 8.00 -25.49
C ASP A 18 -0.22 6.59 -24.92
N ARG A 19 0.83 6.25 -24.14
CA ARG A 19 0.94 4.95 -23.49
C ARG A 19 -0.19 4.68 -22.51
N VAL A 20 -0.61 5.68 -21.73
CA VAL A 20 -1.76 5.57 -20.83
C VAL A 20 -3.03 5.24 -21.61
N ASP A 21 -3.28 5.94 -22.72
CA ASP A 21 -4.47 5.71 -23.53
C ASP A 21 -4.47 4.31 -24.19
N ASP A 22 -3.33 3.82 -24.65
CA ASP A 22 -3.21 2.49 -25.25
C ASP A 22 -3.50 1.38 -24.22
N VAL A 23 -2.83 1.43 -23.07
CA VAL A 23 -3.01 0.42 -22.00
C VAL A 23 -4.44 0.44 -21.48
N ARG A 24 -4.99 1.64 -21.26
CA ARG A 24 -6.37 1.82 -20.83
C ARG A 24 -7.37 1.21 -21.79
N ARG A 25 -7.20 1.44 -23.10
CA ARG A 25 -8.08 0.91 -24.15
C ARG A 25 -8.03 -0.61 -24.22
N GLN A 26 -6.83 -1.19 -24.12
CA GLN A 26 -6.66 -2.65 -24.07
C GLN A 26 -7.40 -3.27 -22.87
N GLN A 27 -7.50 -2.55 -21.75
CA GLN A 27 -8.21 -2.98 -20.55
C GLN A 27 -9.70 -2.58 -20.52
N GLY A 28 -10.21 -1.87 -21.55
CA GLY A 28 -11.59 -1.40 -21.58
C GLY A 28 -11.96 -0.38 -20.50
N ARG A 29 -10.99 0.38 -19.98
CA ARG A 29 -11.19 1.30 -18.84
C ARG A 29 -11.38 2.76 -19.26
N SER A 30 -12.00 3.58 -18.43
CA SER A 30 -12.01 5.04 -18.58
C SER A 30 -10.71 5.68 -18.07
N ARG A 31 -10.41 6.93 -18.50
CA ARG A 31 -9.18 7.63 -18.07
C ARG A 31 -9.15 7.83 -16.56
N SER A 32 -10.28 8.26 -16.01
CA SER A 32 -10.42 8.51 -14.58
C SER A 32 -10.31 7.23 -13.74
N GLU A 33 -10.78 6.09 -14.22
CA GLU A 33 -10.58 4.80 -13.53
C GLU A 33 -9.12 4.38 -13.55
N PHE A 34 -8.47 4.43 -14.71
CA PHE A 34 -7.07 4.05 -14.83
C PHE A 34 -6.16 4.91 -13.95
N VAL A 35 -6.33 6.23 -13.99
CA VAL A 35 -5.51 7.16 -13.21
C VAL A 35 -5.78 7.01 -11.71
N ARG A 36 -7.04 6.83 -11.29
CA ARG A 36 -7.37 6.63 -9.86
C ARG A 36 -6.73 5.36 -9.32
N GLU A 37 -6.88 4.24 -10.02
CA GLU A 37 -6.28 2.97 -9.63
C GLU A 37 -4.75 3.06 -9.53
N ALA A 38 -4.11 3.75 -10.49
CA ALA A 38 -2.67 3.97 -10.46
C ALA A 38 -2.23 4.79 -9.23
N LEU A 39 -2.97 5.84 -8.89
CA LEU A 39 -2.71 6.67 -7.72
C LEU A 39 -2.96 5.89 -6.41
N ASP A 40 -4.05 5.14 -6.31
CA ASP A 40 -4.37 4.34 -5.12
C ASP A 40 -3.25 3.31 -4.85
N ARG A 41 -2.78 2.62 -5.89
CA ARG A 41 -1.65 1.67 -5.75
C ARG A 41 -0.38 2.36 -5.28
N TYR A 42 -0.07 3.53 -5.84
CA TYR A 42 1.12 4.28 -5.45
C TYR A 42 1.06 4.74 -3.99
N LEU A 43 -0.11 5.21 -3.53
CA LEU A 43 -0.28 5.63 -2.14
C LEU A 43 -0.14 4.45 -1.17
N VAL A 44 -0.76 3.30 -1.48
CA VAL A 44 -0.62 2.08 -0.66
C VAL A 44 0.84 1.62 -0.61
N GLU A 45 1.57 1.71 -1.72
CA GLU A 45 3.00 1.37 -1.76
C GLU A 45 3.83 2.32 -0.88
N CYS A 46 3.54 3.62 -0.90
CA CYS A 46 4.17 4.59 0.01
C CYS A 46 3.90 4.25 1.49
N GLU A 47 2.63 4.01 1.84
CA GLU A 47 2.23 3.64 3.20
C GLU A 47 2.92 2.34 3.67
N TRP A 48 3.00 1.34 2.78
CA TRP A 48 3.71 0.09 3.08
C TRP A 48 5.20 0.32 3.31
N GLY A 49 5.83 1.18 2.51
CA GLY A 49 7.23 1.56 2.68
C GLY A 49 7.50 2.18 4.06
N GLU A 50 6.63 3.09 4.50
CA GLU A 50 6.73 3.71 5.84
C GLU A 50 6.58 2.67 6.95
N LEU A 51 5.61 1.75 6.83
CA LEU A 51 5.39 0.69 7.81
C LEU A 51 6.59 -0.26 7.92
N VAL A 52 7.18 -0.65 6.78
CA VAL A 52 8.38 -1.49 6.74
C VAL A 52 9.55 -0.78 7.41
N GLN A 53 9.81 0.49 7.08
CA GLN A 53 10.88 1.27 7.70
C GLN A 53 10.72 1.37 9.22
N TYR A 54 9.49 1.63 9.68
CA TYR A 54 9.18 1.64 11.10
C TYR A 54 9.48 0.28 11.76
N GLY A 55 9.02 -0.81 11.14
CA GLY A 55 9.25 -2.18 11.62
C GLY A 55 10.73 -2.54 11.69
N GLU A 56 11.52 -2.20 10.66
CA GLU A 56 12.97 -2.42 10.62
C GLU A 56 13.68 -1.67 11.75
N GLN A 57 13.29 -0.41 12.00
CA GLN A 57 13.87 0.37 13.08
C GLN A 57 13.57 -0.24 14.45
N GLN A 58 12.33 -0.70 14.68
CA GLN A 58 11.94 -1.36 15.93
C GLN A 58 12.61 -2.71 16.13
N ALA A 59 12.69 -3.54 15.08
CA ALA A 59 13.38 -4.82 15.13
C ALA A 59 14.86 -4.63 15.46
N ARG A 60 15.51 -3.64 14.86
CA ARG A 60 16.91 -3.30 15.14
C ARG A 60 17.13 -2.84 16.59
N GLU A 61 16.26 -1.99 17.12
CA GLU A 61 16.33 -1.51 18.50
C GLU A 61 16.15 -2.64 19.53
N GLN A 62 15.35 -3.63 19.19
CA GLN A 62 15.03 -4.76 20.06
C GLN A 62 15.90 -6.00 19.79
N GLY A 63 16.80 -5.94 18.80
CA GLY A 63 17.65 -7.06 18.41
C GLY A 63 16.89 -8.27 17.86
N ILE A 64 15.73 -8.04 17.24
CA ILE A 64 14.84 -9.09 16.71
C ILE A 64 15.27 -9.46 15.29
N GLY A 65 15.52 -10.75 15.07
CA GLY A 65 15.81 -11.32 13.76
C GLY A 65 14.62 -12.10 13.16
N PRO A 66 14.69 -12.48 11.87
CA PRO A 66 13.70 -13.36 11.25
C PRO A 66 13.49 -14.70 11.98
N GLU A 67 14.53 -15.22 12.62
CA GLU A 67 14.51 -16.45 13.42
C GLU A 67 13.63 -16.32 14.68
N ASP A 68 13.44 -15.11 15.20
CA ASP A 68 12.65 -14.86 16.40
C ASP A 68 11.14 -14.85 16.14
N VAL A 69 10.73 -14.66 14.87
CA VAL A 69 9.33 -14.42 14.50
C VAL A 69 8.41 -15.53 15.00
N ALA A 70 8.78 -16.80 14.80
CA ALA A 70 7.95 -17.92 15.21
C ALA A 70 7.75 -17.96 16.72
N ARG A 71 8.81 -17.69 17.49
CA ARG A 71 8.78 -17.66 18.95
C ARG A 71 7.92 -16.49 19.45
N LEU A 72 8.16 -15.28 18.95
CA LEU A 72 7.42 -14.07 19.35
C LEU A 72 5.92 -14.15 19.05
N VAL A 73 5.55 -14.75 17.91
CA VAL A 73 4.15 -14.95 17.54
C VAL A 73 3.46 -15.92 18.49
N GLU A 74 4.15 -16.99 18.92
CA GLU A 74 3.59 -17.94 19.87
C GLU A 74 3.44 -17.33 21.26
N GLU A 75 4.48 -16.62 21.75
CA GLU A 75 4.44 -15.85 23.00
C GLU A 75 3.22 -14.92 23.03
N TYR A 76 3.02 -14.12 21.97
CA TYR A 76 1.88 -13.21 21.87
C TYR A 76 0.52 -13.92 21.89
N ARG A 77 0.39 -15.07 21.19
CA ARG A 77 -0.87 -15.83 21.17
C ARG A 77 -1.23 -16.39 22.54
N VAL A 78 -0.24 -16.90 23.27
CA VAL A 78 -0.41 -17.42 24.63
C VAL A 78 -0.84 -16.29 25.58
N GLU A 79 -0.18 -15.13 25.51
CA GLU A 79 -0.53 -13.95 26.31
C GLU A 79 -1.95 -13.45 26.02
N ALA A 80 -2.34 -13.38 24.75
CA ALA A 80 -3.66 -12.91 24.34
C ALA A 80 -4.79 -13.83 24.82
N GLN A 81 -4.58 -15.15 24.82
CA GLN A 81 -5.54 -16.13 25.35
C GLN A 81 -5.64 -16.07 26.88
N SER A 82 -4.49 -15.88 27.54
CA SER A 82 -4.40 -15.78 29.00
C SER A 82 -5.07 -14.51 29.55
N SER A 83 -5.06 -13.42 28.76
CA SER A 83 -5.68 -12.15 29.13
C SER A 83 -7.21 -12.13 28.96
N GLN A 84 -7.78 -13.18 28.38
CA GLN A 84 -9.23 -13.33 28.14
C GLN A 84 -9.94 -14.24 29.16
N THR A 85 -9.19 -14.82 30.12
CA THR A 85 -9.70 -15.68 31.21
C THR A 85 -9.56 -14.97 32.55
#